data_AF-A0A0W4ZRC1-F1
#
_entry.id   AF-A0A0W4ZRC1-F1
#
_cell.length_a   1.000
_cell.length_b   1.000
_cell.length_c   1.000
_cell.angle_alpha   90.00
_cell.angle_beta   90.00
_cell.angle_gamma   90.00
#
_symmetry.space_group_name_H-M   'P 1'
#
loop_
_entity.id
_entity.type
_entity.pdbx_description
1 polymer ?
#
loop_
_entity_poly.entity_id
_entity_poly.type
_entity_poly.pdbx_seq_one_letter_code
_entity_poly.pdbx_strand_id
1 'polypeptide(L)'
;MSNFPSLEEFDAANHHITLNRHKPQFKIQDEIPSKTIYLNDTQTETKDANINTLYVEEPIFLQEWRQQRELDIQKRDEENELKKIERIEAAKEAIKNFYETYNRKKEAEIQKARIKFENRKKQEEFLLERSKESHGTLWERIVKLLNLSDTTSGLENNNISKFKELLLNLEKDPNAPGANNT
;
A
#
# COMPACT_ATOMS: atom_id res chain seq x y z
N MET A 1 22.39 20.11 -7.30
CA MET A 1 22.91 18.74 -7.37
C MET A 1 22.79 18.14 -5.98
N SER A 2 21.72 17.40 -5.74
CA SER A 2 21.42 16.80 -4.45
C SER A 2 22.33 15.59 -4.25
N ASN A 3 23.31 15.77 -3.35
CA ASN A 3 24.26 14.74 -2.94
C ASN A 3 23.46 13.67 -2.16
N PHE A 4 23.15 12.56 -2.83
CA PHE A 4 22.60 11.38 -2.17
C PHE A 4 23.78 10.61 -1.57
N PRO A 5 23.79 10.29 -0.26
CA PRO A 5 24.93 9.64 0.38
C PRO A 5 25.13 8.24 -0.19
N SER A 6 26.40 7.83 -0.33
CA SER A 6 26.72 6.47 -0.78
C SER A 6 26.33 5.44 0.30
N LEU A 7 26.21 4.17 -0.10
CA LEU A 7 25.80 3.07 0.80
C LEU A 7 26.74 2.94 2.02
N GLU A 8 28.01 3.32 1.88
CA GLU A 8 28.99 3.38 2.97
C GLU A 8 28.75 4.55 3.93
N GLU A 9 28.26 5.69 3.46
CA GLU A 9 27.86 6.81 4.34
C GLU A 9 26.56 6.51 5.09
N PHE A 10 25.66 5.73 4.51
CA PHE A 10 24.43 5.30 5.19
C PHE A 10 24.73 4.32 6.34
N ASP A 11 25.72 3.46 6.18
CA ASP A 11 26.17 2.56 7.24
C ASP A 11 26.99 3.29 8.31
N ALA A 12 27.80 4.30 7.94
CA ALA A 12 28.52 5.14 8.90
C ALA A 12 27.59 6.05 9.73
N ALA A 13 26.52 6.58 9.14
CA ALA A 13 25.51 7.38 9.85
C ALA A 13 24.70 6.56 10.86
N ASN A 14 24.65 5.23 10.69
CA ASN A 14 24.00 4.32 11.64
C ASN A 14 24.88 3.97 12.85
N HIS A 15 26.16 4.35 12.87
CA HIS A 15 27.02 4.08 14.03
C HIS A 15 26.85 5.08 15.18
N HIS A 16 26.28 6.28 14.95
CA HIS A 16 26.07 7.27 16.01
C HIS A 16 24.61 7.43 16.49
N ILE A 17 23.67 6.62 15.98
CA ILE A 17 22.32 6.48 16.55
C ILE A 17 22.23 5.14 17.27
N THR A 18 23.14 4.92 18.23
CA THR A 18 23.12 3.75 19.10
C THR A 18 23.05 4.11 20.58
N LEU A 19 22.46 5.25 20.94
CA LEU A 19 22.18 5.59 22.34
C LEU A 19 20.80 6.23 22.52
N ASN A 20 19.77 5.57 22.01
CA ASN A 20 18.47 5.47 22.71
C ASN A 20 17.61 4.41 22.02
N ARG A 21 18.14 3.19 21.98
CA ARG A 21 17.29 2.01 21.81
C ARG A 21 16.64 1.77 23.17
N HIS A 22 15.53 2.44 23.44
CA HIS A 22 14.62 1.94 24.47
C HIS A 22 14.21 0.56 23.96
N LYS A 23 14.90 -0.47 24.46
CA LYS A 23 14.58 -1.87 24.23
C LYS A 23 13.10 -1.99 24.58
N PRO A 24 12.19 -2.26 23.63
CA PRO A 24 10.83 -2.56 24.03
C PRO A 24 10.95 -3.83 24.86
N GLN A 25 10.87 -3.67 26.18
CA GLN A 25 10.71 -4.79 27.08
C GLN A 25 9.28 -5.27 26.94
N PHE A 26 8.93 -5.78 25.76
CA PHE A 26 7.91 -6.80 25.68
C PHE A 26 8.53 -8.02 26.37
N LYS A 27 8.31 -8.10 27.68
CA LYS A 27 8.11 -9.41 28.30
C LYS A 27 6.97 -9.99 27.49
N ILE A 28 7.21 -11.12 26.82
CA ILE A 28 6.11 -12.00 26.53
C ILE A 28 5.59 -12.36 27.93
N GLN A 29 4.42 -11.85 28.33
CA GLN A 29 3.69 -12.45 29.42
C GLN A 29 3.23 -13.83 28.92
N ASP A 30 4.15 -14.78 28.90
CA ASP A 30 3.83 -16.22 28.90
C ASP A 30 3.40 -16.59 30.32
N GLU A 31 2.45 -15.85 30.85
CA GLU A 31 1.75 -16.17 32.08
C GLU A 31 0.30 -15.79 31.84
N ILE A 32 -0.43 -16.71 31.22
CA ILE A 32 -1.83 -16.89 31.59
C ILE A 32 -1.80 -16.96 33.13
N PRO A 33 -2.51 -16.09 33.86
CA PRO A 33 -2.56 -16.21 35.31
C PRO A 33 -3.26 -17.54 35.61
N SER A 34 -2.45 -18.59 35.73
CA SER A 34 -2.79 -19.76 36.51
C SER A 34 -3.12 -19.17 37.87
N LYS A 35 -4.41 -19.02 38.15
CA LYS A 35 -4.88 -18.78 39.50
C LYS A 35 -4.50 -20.05 40.26
N THR A 36 -3.24 -20.10 40.71
CA THR A 36 -2.77 -21.01 41.72
C THR A 36 -3.66 -20.72 42.91
N ILE A 37 -4.63 -21.59 43.14
CA ILE A 37 -5.30 -21.66 44.41
C ILE A 37 -4.18 -22.06 45.38
N TYR A 38 -3.69 -21.07 46.13
CA TYR A 38 -2.89 -21.35 47.31
C TYR A 38 -3.79 -22.14 48.25
N LEU A 39 -3.54 -23.44 48.37
CA LEU A 39 -3.91 -24.17 49.57
C LEU A 39 -3.04 -23.57 50.67
N ASN A 40 -3.67 -22.87 51.60
CA ASN A 40 -2.98 -22.27 52.73
C ASN A 40 -2.33 -23.39 53.54
N ASP A 41 -1.01 -23.42 53.56
CA ASP A 41 -0.23 -24.22 54.50
C ASP A 41 -0.56 -23.77 55.93
N THR A 42 -1.53 -24.44 56.55
CA THR A 42 -1.60 -24.49 58.01
C THR A 42 -0.55 -25.50 58.42
N GLN A 43 0.49 -25.01 59.08
CA GLN A 43 1.54 -25.86 59.62
C GLN A 43 0.93 -26.97 60.48
N THR A 44 1.10 -28.21 60.06
CA THR A 44 1.15 -29.37 60.96
C THR A 44 2.45 -30.09 60.70
N GLU A 45 3.27 -30.09 61.74
CA GLU A 45 4.63 -30.61 61.82
C GLU A 45 4.79 -32.00 61.20
N THR A 46 5.91 -32.17 60.51
CA THR A 46 6.42 -33.45 60.01
C THR A 46 6.68 -34.41 61.17
N LYS A 47 5.81 -35.39 61.37
CA LYS A 47 6.14 -36.64 62.04
C LYS A 47 5.53 -37.82 61.30
N ASP A 48 6.44 -38.60 60.75
CA ASP A 48 6.40 -40.04 60.57
C ASP A 48 5.70 -40.62 59.33
N ALA A 49 6.43 -41.62 58.82
CA ALA A 49 6.00 -42.71 57.95
C ALA A 49 5.77 -42.38 56.47
N ASN A 50 6.81 -42.71 55.68
CA ASN A 50 6.71 -43.79 54.70
C ASN A 50 5.29 -43.99 54.14
N ILE A 51 4.92 -43.20 53.12
CA ILE A 51 3.85 -43.61 52.22
C ILE A 51 4.46 -44.65 51.31
N ASN A 52 4.53 -45.86 51.88
CA ASN A 52 4.73 -47.11 51.17
C ASN A 52 3.91 -47.06 49.89
N THR A 53 4.57 -47.46 48.82
CA THR A 53 4.03 -48.24 47.71
C THR A 53 2.93 -49.20 48.16
N LEU A 54 1.71 -48.71 48.33
CA LEU A 54 0.50 -49.52 48.35
C LEU A 54 -0.20 -49.21 47.05
N TYR A 55 -0.12 -50.19 46.14
CA TYR A 55 -1.00 -50.32 44.99
C TYR A 55 -2.45 -50.37 45.52
N VAL A 56 -3.02 -49.21 45.78
CA VAL A 56 -4.47 -49.02 45.86
C VAL A 56 -4.82 -48.49 44.49
N GLU A 57 -5.54 -49.30 43.70
CA GLU A 57 -6.11 -48.86 42.44
C GLU A 57 -6.74 -47.48 42.65
N GLU A 58 -6.26 -46.47 41.92
CA GLU A 58 -6.82 -45.12 42.03
C GLU A 58 -8.34 -45.24 41.90
N PRO A 59 -9.11 -44.58 42.79
CA PRO A 59 -10.56 -44.66 42.72
C PRO A 59 -11.02 -44.19 41.33
N ILE A 60 -11.90 -44.96 40.70
CA ILE A 60 -12.34 -44.80 39.30
C ILE A 60 -12.74 -43.34 38.99
N PHE A 61 -13.39 -42.66 39.94
CA PHE A 61 -13.76 -41.25 39.82
C PHE A 61 -12.57 -40.30 39.60
N LEU A 62 -11.43 -40.52 40.28
CA LEU A 62 -10.23 -39.69 40.07
C LEU A 62 -9.60 -39.95 38.69
N GLN A 63 -9.65 -41.19 38.21
CA GLN A 63 -9.17 -41.54 36.87
C GLN A 63 -10.02 -40.86 35.80
N GLU A 64 -11.35 -40.96 35.91
CA GLU A 64 -12.29 -40.30 35.00
C GLU A 64 -12.12 -38.77 35.03
N TRP A 65 -11.95 -38.17 36.20
CA TRP A 65 -11.73 -36.73 36.31
C TRP A 65 -10.42 -36.28 35.68
N ARG A 66 -9.32 -37.03 35.88
CA ARG A 66 -8.03 -36.75 35.22
C ARG A 66 -8.17 -36.85 33.70
N GLN A 67 -8.85 -37.89 33.21
CA GLN A 67 -9.09 -38.08 31.78
C GLN A 67 -9.90 -36.93 31.17
N GLN A 68 -11.02 -36.53 31.80
CA GLN A 68 -11.82 -35.40 31.31
C GLN A 68 -11.04 -34.09 31.31
N ARG A 69 -10.28 -33.82 32.37
CA ARG A 69 -9.43 -32.63 32.46
C ARG A 69 -8.34 -32.61 31.39
N GLU A 70 -7.69 -33.74 31.15
CA GLU A 70 -6.66 -33.87 30.13
C GLU A 70 -7.25 -33.61 28.73
N LEU A 71 -8.44 -34.15 28.44
CA LEU A 71 -9.16 -33.87 27.19
C LEU A 71 -9.52 -32.39 27.04
N ASP A 72 -9.98 -31.73 28.10
CA ASP A 72 -10.30 -30.30 28.07
C ASP A 72 -9.05 -29.43 27.87
N ILE A 73 -7.92 -29.80 28.48
CA ILE A 73 -6.64 -29.12 28.28
C ILE A 73 -6.18 -29.28 26.83
N GLN A 74 -6.17 -30.51 26.31
CA GLN A 74 -5.80 -30.80 24.93
C GLN A 74 -6.63 -30.00 23.93
N LYS A 75 -7.95 -29.96 24.11
CA LYS A 75 -8.84 -29.16 23.24
C LYS A 75 -8.50 -27.68 23.29
N ARG A 76 -8.22 -27.12 24.48
CA ARG A 76 -7.85 -25.70 24.61
C ARG A 76 -6.49 -25.41 23.98
N ASP A 77 -5.53 -26.31 24.11
CA ASP A 77 -4.20 -26.16 23.52
C ASP A 77 -4.26 -26.25 21.99
N GLU A 78 -5.07 -27.15 21.43
CA GLU A 78 -5.36 -27.22 19.99
C GLU A 78 -5.98 -25.91 19.49
N GLU A 79 -7.00 -25.38 20.17
CA GLU A 79 -7.62 -24.09 19.81
C GLU A 79 -6.63 -22.93 19.90
N ASN A 80 -5.72 -22.95 20.86
CA ASN A 80 -4.71 -21.91 21.05
C ASN A 80 -3.63 -21.94 19.95
N GLU A 81 -3.15 -23.14 19.59
CA GLU A 81 -2.20 -23.31 18.50
C GLU A 81 -2.80 -22.95 17.15
N LEU A 82 -4.07 -23.29 16.89
CA LEU A 82 -4.78 -22.86 15.68
C LEU A 82 -4.85 -21.32 15.58
N LYS A 83 -5.25 -20.64 16.67
CA LYS A 83 -5.29 -19.16 16.71
C LYS A 83 -3.90 -18.54 16.52
N LYS A 84 -2.85 -19.18 17.03
CA LYS A 84 -1.47 -18.72 16.86
C LYS A 84 -1.03 -18.83 15.41
N ILE A 85 -1.34 -19.95 14.74
CA ILE A 85 -1.06 -20.14 13.31
C ILE A 85 -1.82 -19.08 12.49
N GLU A 86 -3.11 -18.90 12.74
CA GLU A 86 -3.94 -17.89 12.06
C GLU A 86 -3.35 -16.47 12.20
N ARG A 87 -2.91 -16.08 13.40
CA ARG A 87 -2.26 -14.77 13.61
C ARG A 87 -0.95 -14.63 12.84
N ILE A 88 -0.14 -15.70 12.78
CA ILE A 88 1.11 -15.70 12.03
C ILE A 88 0.83 -15.59 10.53
N GLU A 89 -0.18 -16.30 10.03
CA GLU A 89 -0.59 -16.23 8.62
C GLU A 89 -1.14 -14.86 8.25
N ALA A 90 -2.04 -14.29 9.07
CA ALA A 90 -2.56 -12.94 8.90
C ALA A 90 -1.43 -11.89 8.92
N ALA A 91 -0.44 -12.04 9.81
CA ALA A 91 0.73 -11.16 9.82
C ALA A 91 1.57 -11.28 8.55
N LYS A 92 1.80 -12.51 8.05
CA LYS A 92 2.52 -12.75 6.78
C LYS A 92 1.78 -12.15 5.60
N GLU A 93 0.47 -12.30 5.54
CA GLU A 93 -0.37 -11.70 4.49
C GLU A 93 -0.36 -10.18 4.54
N ALA A 94 -0.48 -9.59 5.74
CA ALA A 94 -0.39 -8.15 5.92
C ALA A 94 0.96 -7.59 5.42
N ILE A 95 2.07 -8.30 5.66
CA ILE A 95 3.39 -7.93 5.13
C ILE A 95 3.40 -7.98 3.60
N LYS A 96 2.89 -9.06 2.99
CA LYS A 96 2.81 -9.17 1.52
C LYS A 96 1.98 -8.04 0.91
N ASN A 97 0.80 -7.79 1.46
CA ASN A 97 -0.10 -6.72 1.03
C ASN A 97 0.54 -5.33 1.19
N PHE A 98 1.28 -5.09 2.27
CA PHE A 98 2.01 -3.84 2.44
C PHE A 98 3.01 -3.59 1.29
N TYR A 99 3.83 -4.58 0.95
CA TYR A 99 4.80 -4.43 -0.13
C TYR A 99 4.14 -4.31 -1.51
N GLU A 100 3.08 -5.07 -1.77
CA GLU A 100 2.33 -4.96 -3.02
C GLU A 100 1.71 -3.56 -3.18
N THR A 101 1.02 -3.08 -2.15
CA THR A 101 0.36 -1.77 -2.17
C THR A 101 1.37 -0.63 -2.23
N TYR A 102 2.51 -0.73 -1.52
CA TYR A 102 3.58 0.24 -1.57
C TYR A 102 4.21 0.30 -2.97
N ASN A 103 4.57 -0.84 -3.55
CA ASN A 103 5.16 -0.90 -4.88
C ASN A 103 4.20 -0.37 -5.94
N ARG A 104 2.91 -0.71 -5.85
CA ARG A 104 1.88 -0.17 -6.74
C ARG A 104 1.76 1.36 -6.64
N LYS A 105 1.81 1.92 -5.42
CA LYS A 105 1.80 3.38 -5.21
C LYS A 105 3.04 4.04 -5.81
N LYS A 106 4.22 3.48 -5.56
CA LYS A 106 5.48 3.98 -6.09
C LYS A 106 5.49 3.97 -7.62
N GLU A 107 5.05 2.87 -8.24
CA GLU A 107 4.95 2.77 -9.70
C GLU A 107 3.95 3.81 -10.25
N ALA A 108 2.78 3.96 -9.62
CA ALA A 108 1.81 4.96 -10.02
C ALA A 108 2.36 6.40 -9.94
N GLU A 109 3.17 6.71 -8.93
CA GLU A 109 3.83 8.02 -8.81
C GLU A 109 4.88 8.24 -9.91
N ILE A 110 5.69 7.22 -10.22
CA ILE A 110 6.67 7.27 -11.31
C ILE A 110 5.95 7.49 -12.65
N GLN A 111 4.87 6.75 -12.91
CA GLN A 111 4.08 6.90 -14.13
C GLN A 111 3.45 8.29 -14.22
N LYS A 112 2.89 8.82 -13.12
CA LYS A 112 2.39 10.20 -13.08
C LYS A 112 3.49 11.22 -13.38
N ALA A 113 4.68 11.03 -12.82
CA ALA A 113 5.83 11.91 -13.09
C ALA A 113 6.26 11.85 -14.56
N ARG A 114 6.27 10.65 -15.15
CA ARG A 114 6.54 10.44 -16.58
C ARG A 114 5.50 11.12 -17.47
N ILE A 115 4.21 10.88 -17.22
CA ILE A 115 3.12 11.52 -17.97
C ILE A 115 3.23 13.05 -17.86
N LYS A 116 3.52 13.58 -16.67
CA LYS A 116 3.72 15.03 -16.48
C LYS A 116 4.91 15.55 -17.28
N PHE A 117 6.02 14.81 -17.35
CA PHE A 117 7.16 15.16 -18.18
C PHE A 117 6.80 15.17 -19.66
N GLU A 118 6.16 14.12 -20.15
CA GLU A 118 5.70 14.03 -21.55
C GLU A 118 4.72 15.16 -21.89
N ASN A 119 3.79 15.51 -21.00
CA ASN A 119 2.86 16.61 -21.20
C ASN A 119 3.57 17.97 -21.25
N ARG A 120 4.56 18.21 -20.39
CA ARG A 120 5.37 19.45 -20.45
C ARG A 120 6.14 19.53 -21.76
N LYS A 121 6.75 18.42 -22.19
CA LYS A 121 7.45 18.37 -23.47
C LYS A 121 6.51 18.66 -24.65
N LYS A 122 5.33 18.04 -24.69
CA LYS A 122 4.30 18.32 -25.70
C LYS A 122 3.83 19.78 -25.66
N GLN A 123 3.70 20.36 -24.48
CA GLN A 123 3.36 21.77 -24.33
C GLN A 123 4.47 22.68 -24.88
N GLU A 124 5.73 22.39 -24.59
CA GLU A 124 6.88 23.14 -25.13
C GLU A 124 6.95 23.02 -26.66
N GLU A 125 6.74 21.82 -27.20
CA GLU A 125 6.64 21.57 -28.65
C GLU A 125 5.49 22.38 -29.27
N PHE A 126 4.30 22.36 -28.68
CA PHE A 126 3.15 23.14 -29.14
C PHE A 126 3.41 24.66 -29.10
N LEU A 127 4.06 25.16 -28.02
CA LEU A 127 4.43 26.57 -27.93
C LEU A 127 5.47 26.95 -28.99
N LEU A 128 6.43 26.07 -29.26
CA LEU A 128 7.44 26.27 -30.29
C LEU A 128 6.81 26.27 -31.70
N GLU A 129 5.95 25.31 -32.00
CA GLU A 129 5.17 25.27 -33.24
C GLU A 129 4.36 26.55 -33.43
N ARG A 130 3.62 26.99 -32.39
CA ARG A 130 2.87 28.26 -32.43
C ARG A 130 3.77 29.47 -32.71
N SER A 131 4.97 29.50 -32.14
CA SER A 131 5.93 30.60 -32.35
C SER A 131 6.54 30.61 -33.75
N LYS A 132 6.75 29.43 -34.35
CA LYS A 132 7.28 29.26 -35.71
C LYS A 132 6.23 29.57 -36.77
N GLU A 133 4.96 29.25 -36.50
CA GLU A 133 3.81 29.46 -37.40
C GLU A 133 3.33 30.93 -37.45
N SER A 134 4.25 31.90 -37.34
CA SER A 134 3.89 33.33 -37.39
C SER A 134 3.68 33.85 -38.81
N HIS A 135 3.74 32.99 -39.83
CA HIS A 135 3.66 33.36 -41.25
C HIS A 135 2.51 32.60 -41.92
N GLY A 136 1.32 33.22 -41.99
CA GLY A 136 0.10 32.68 -42.61
C GLY A 136 -1.09 33.64 -42.39
N THR A 137 -2.21 33.44 -43.10
CA THR A 137 -3.43 34.25 -42.89
C THR A 137 -4.09 33.88 -41.56
N LEU A 138 -4.84 34.81 -40.94
CA LEU A 138 -5.48 34.55 -39.63
C LEU A 138 -6.40 33.30 -39.66
N TRP A 139 -7.06 33.07 -40.79
CA TRP A 139 -7.97 31.94 -41.00
C TRP A 139 -7.25 30.60 -41.07
N GLU A 140 -6.10 30.52 -41.75
CA GLU A 140 -5.24 29.31 -41.79
C GLU A 140 -4.78 28.90 -40.38
N ARG A 141 -4.43 29.88 -39.53
CA ARG A 141 -4.10 29.62 -38.11
C ARG A 141 -5.30 29.07 -37.33
N ILE A 142 -6.50 29.62 -37.54
CA ILE A 142 -7.72 29.18 -36.84
C ILE A 142 -8.08 27.74 -37.24
N VAL A 143 -8.05 27.42 -38.53
CA VAL A 143 -8.34 26.07 -39.05
C VAL A 143 -7.39 25.02 -38.48
N LYS A 144 -6.08 25.33 -38.42
CA LYS A 144 -5.06 24.45 -37.84
C LYS A 144 -5.21 24.27 -36.32
N LEU A 145 -5.50 25.34 -35.57
CA LEU A 145 -5.74 25.26 -34.12
C LEU A 145 -6.99 24.45 -33.75
N LEU A 146 -8.02 24.53 -34.59
CA LEU A 146 -9.24 23.75 -34.44
C LEU A 146 -9.10 22.30 -34.93
N ASN A 147 -7.93 21.90 -35.46
CA ASN A 147 -7.66 20.57 -36.04
C ASN A 147 -8.81 20.08 -36.93
N LEU A 148 -9.33 20.95 -37.81
CA LEU A 148 -10.51 20.65 -38.63
C LEU A 148 -10.27 19.53 -39.65
N SER A 149 -9.03 19.05 -39.80
CA SER A 149 -8.67 17.86 -40.58
C SER A 149 -9.13 16.55 -39.95
N ASP A 150 -9.25 16.50 -38.62
CA ASP A 150 -9.65 15.28 -37.91
C ASP A 150 -11.17 15.28 -37.75
N THR A 151 -11.84 14.44 -38.54
CA THR A 151 -13.30 14.22 -38.60
C THR A 151 -13.87 13.54 -37.33
N THR A 152 -13.27 13.73 -36.15
CA THR A 152 -13.55 12.94 -34.94
C THR A 152 -14.24 13.70 -33.81
N SER A 153 -14.68 14.95 -34.03
CA SER A 153 -15.61 15.58 -33.09
C SER A 153 -16.99 14.94 -33.25
N GLY A 154 -17.40 14.07 -32.32
CA GLY A 154 -18.72 13.40 -32.25
C GLY A 154 -19.91 14.36 -32.01
N LEU A 155 -19.89 15.48 -32.69
CA LEU A 155 -20.84 16.59 -32.67
C LEU A 155 -21.35 16.72 -34.12
N GLU A 156 -22.26 15.81 -34.50
CA GLU A 156 -23.00 15.84 -35.77
C GLU A 156 -24.18 16.84 -35.72
N ASN A 157 -23.96 17.99 -35.11
CA ASN A 157 -24.91 19.09 -35.17
C ASN A 157 -24.65 19.88 -36.46
N ASN A 158 -25.66 19.89 -37.33
CA ASN A 158 -25.66 20.48 -38.67
C ASN A 158 -25.06 21.92 -38.73
N ASN A 159 -25.19 22.68 -37.64
CA ASN A 159 -24.64 24.04 -37.51
C ASN A 159 -23.11 24.06 -37.36
N ILE A 160 -22.52 23.08 -36.68
CA ILE A 160 -21.06 22.97 -36.53
C ILE A 160 -20.44 22.56 -37.87
N SER A 161 -21.07 21.66 -38.63
CA SER A 161 -20.59 21.29 -39.97
C SER A 161 -20.57 22.48 -40.93
N LYS A 162 -21.64 23.29 -40.96
CA LYS A 162 -21.68 24.54 -41.76
C LYS A 162 -20.61 25.56 -41.31
N PHE A 163 -20.34 25.64 -40.01
CA PHE A 163 -19.28 26.50 -39.48
C PHE A 163 -17.89 26.01 -39.91
N LYS A 164 -17.64 24.69 -39.92
CA LYS A 164 -16.41 24.12 -40.46
C LYS A 164 -16.24 24.43 -41.95
N GLU A 165 -17.30 24.28 -42.74
CA GLU A 165 -17.29 24.63 -44.17
C GLU A 165 -16.99 26.12 -44.41
N LEU A 166 -17.59 27.01 -43.61
CA LEU A 166 -17.31 28.45 -43.66
C LEU A 166 -15.83 28.74 -43.39
N LEU A 167 -15.25 28.13 -42.35
CA LEU A 167 -13.84 28.33 -41.99
C LEU A 167 -12.89 27.83 -43.10
N LEU A 168 -13.18 26.69 -43.71
CA LEU A 168 -12.41 26.15 -44.85
C LEU A 168 -12.53 27.02 -46.11
N ASN A 169 -13.67 27.68 -46.31
CA ASN A 169 -13.83 28.63 -47.42
C ASN A 169 -13.05 29.92 -47.17
N LEU A 170 -13.06 30.43 -45.94
CA LEU A 170 -12.31 31.62 -45.54
C LEU A 170 -10.79 31.41 -45.58
N GLU A 171 -10.31 30.19 -45.31
CA GLU A 171 -8.91 29.81 -45.47
C GLU A 171 -8.41 29.90 -46.92
N LYS A 172 -9.28 29.53 -47.88
CA LYS A 172 -8.93 29.51 -49.31
C LYS A 172 -9.06 30.88 -49.99
N ASP A 173 -9.81 31.80 -49.39
CA ASP A 173 -10.10 33.12 -49.98
C ASP A 173 -8.99 34.13 -49.61
N PRO A 174 -8.20 34.62 -50.60
CA PRO A 174 -7.14 35.59 -50.35
C PRO A 174 -7.66 36.99 -49.98
N ASN A 175 -8.94 37.29 -50.20
CA ASN A 175 -9.58 38.56 -49.84
C ASN A 175 -10.42 38.45 -48.54
N ALA A 176 -10.29 37.34 -47.82
CA ALA A 176 -10.97 37.16 -46.55
C ALA A 176 -10.52 38.24 -45.55
N PRO A 177 -11.44 38.74 -44.68
CA PRO A 177 -11.10 39.75 -43.70
C PRO A 177 -10.02 39.24 -42.74
N GLY A 178 -8.87 39.92 -42.67
CA GLY A 178 -7.72 39.48 -41.87
C GLY A 178 -6.74 38.53 -42.59
N ALA A 179 -6.91 38.32 -43.90
CA ALA A 179 -5.89 37.69 -44.76
C ALA A 179 -4.79 38.69 -45.18
N ASN A 180 -5.15 39.96 -45.29
CA ASN A 180 -4.30 41.08 -45.64
C ASN A 180 -3.63 41.61 -44.36
N ASN A 181 -2.37 41.22 -44.14
CA ASN A 181 -1.53 41.79 -43.07
C ASN A 181 -1.28 43.28 -43.35
N THR A 182 -1.86 44.18 -42.55
CA THR A 182 -1.28 45.50 -42.25
C THR A 182 -0.32 45.39 -41.09
#